data_AF-A0A954T492-F1
#
_entry.id   AF-A0A954T492-F1
#
_cell.length_a   1.000
_cell.length_b   1.000
_cell.length_c   1.000
_cell.angle_alpha   90.00
_cell.angle_beta   90.00
_cell.angle_gamma   90.00
#
_symmetry.space_group_name_H-M   'P 1'
#
loop_
_entity.id
_entity.type
_entity.pdbx_description
1 polymer ?
#
loop_
_entity_poly.entity_id
_entity_poly.type
_entity_poly.pdbx_seq_one_letter_code
_entity_poly.pdbx_strand_id
1 'polypeptide(L)'
;GQLVFRDPRGRVYPARSRRLAPDFFFHDQVYRHNGESILLPPGPYEVTYTRGPEYRVLHKSVVVPDQTKHTESFRLARWIKLADHQWYSGDHHVHAAGCAHYEAPTQGVTPEAMMRHILGEDLNVGCVLSWGPCWYHQKQFFDGHVHSLSNDDYVMRYDVEVSGFPSSHAGHLCLLGLTEDDYPGTTKIE
;
A
#
# COMPACT_ATOMS: atom_id res chain seq x y z
N GLY A 1 -3.46 -8.42 -6.80
CA GLY A 1 -4.60 -8.58 -5.90
C GLY A 1 -4.10 -8.78 -4.48
N GLN A 2 -4.98 -8.57 -3.52
CA GLN A 2 -4.78 -8.74 -2.09
C GLN A 2 -5.04 -10.20 -1.70
N LEU A 3 -4.12 -10.83 -0.96
CA LEU A 3 -4.28 -12.20 -0.45
C LEU A 3 -3.94 -12.31 1.03
N VAL A 4 -4.74 -13.06 1.79
CA VAL A 4 -4.50 -13.42 3.19
C VAL A 4 -4.52 -14.93 3.32
N PHE A 5 -3.40 -15.53 3.72
CA PHE A 5 -3.28 -16.97 3.95
C PHE A 5 -3.38 -17.26 5.44
N ARG A 6 -4.34 -18.10 5.85
CA ARG A 6 -4.48 -18.57 7.23
C ARG A 6 -4.41 -20.08 7.29
N ASP A 7 -3.65 -20.61 8.24
CA ASP A 7 -3.68 -22.05 8.53
C ASP A 7 -4.91 -22.41 9.41
N PRO A 8 -5.15 -23.70 9.72
CA PRO A 8 -6.27 -24.11 10.57
C PRO A 8 -6.22 -23.59 12.01
N ARG A 9 -5.07 -23.03 12.44
CA ARG A 9 -4.89 -22.41 13.76
C ARG A 9 -5.08 -20.88 13.69
N GLY A 10 -5.48 -20.33 12.54
CA GLY A 10 -5.68 -18.91 12.32
C GLY A 10 -4.40 -18.08 12.14
N ARG A 11 -3.23 -18.73 12.06
CA ARG A 11 -1.94 -18.05 11.89
C ARG A 11 -1.83 -17.51 10.47
N VAL A 12 -1.37 -16.26 10.34
CA VAL A 12 -1.24 -15.55 9.06
C VAL A 12 0.11 -15.84 8.42
N TYR A 13 0.10 -16.11 7.11
CA TYR A 13 1.30 -16.38 6.31
C TYR A 13 1.48 -15.38 5.15
N PRO A 14 2.73 -14.98 4.83
CA PRO A 14 3.96 -15.28 5.54
C PRO A 14 3.90 -14.65 6.94
N ALA A 15 4.62 -15.22 7.90
CA ALA A 15 4.57 -14.74 9.28
C ALA A 15 4.90 -13.25 9.34
N ARG A 16 3.99 -12.43 9.90
CA ARG A 16 4.10 -10.96 9.92
C ARG A 16 5.45 -10.46 10.44
N SER A 17 5.98 -11.08 11.49
CA SER A 17 7.27 -10.74 12.09
C SER A 17 8.50 -10.99 11.20
N ARG A 18 8.33 -11.68 10.07
CA ARG A 18 9.39 -11.97 9.10
C ARG A 18 9.20 -11.22 7.78
N ARG A 19 8.19 -10.36 7.69
CA ARG A 19 7.90 -9.63 6.45
C ARG A 19 8.82 -8.41 6.33
N LEU A 20 9.29 -8.21 5.12
CA LEU A 20 10.00 -7.01 4.67
C LEU A 20 9.27 -6.50 3.43
N ALA A 21 9.53 -5.24 3.08
CA ALA A 21 9.01 -4.65 1.86
C ALA A 21 9.18 -5.62 0.67
N PRO A 22 8.12 -5.85 -0.12
CA PRO A 22 6.88 -5.07 -0.15
C PRO A 22 5.74 -5.66 0.71
N ASP A 23 5.99 -6.69 1.51
CA ASP A 23 5.00 -7.24 2.46
C ASP A 23 5.23 -6.58 3.83
N PHE A 24 4.23 -5.91 4.39
CA PHE A 24 4.42 -5.27 5.70
C PHE A 24 3.89 -6.11 6.85
N PHE A 25 4.51 -5.92 8.02
CA PHE A 25 4.22 -6.68 9.24
C PHE A 25 2.95 -6.23 9.95
N PHE A 26 2.46 -5.02 9.67
CA PHE A 26 1.35 -4.38 10.40
C PHE A 26 -0.03 -4.63 9.79
N HIS A 27 -0.12 -5.37 8.68
CA HIS A 27 -1.37 -5.85 8.12
C HIS A 27 -1.26 -7.32 7.70
N ASP A 28 -2.41 -7.98 7.51
CA ASP A 28 -2.45 -9.43 7.29
C ASP A 28 -2.22 -9.78 5.82
N GLN A 29 -2.72 -8.95 4.91
CA GLN A 29 -2.61 -9.17 3.48
C GLN A 29 -1.19 -9.03 2.95
N VAL A 30 -0.96 -9.71 1.82
CA VAL A 30 0.14 -9.49 0.90
C VAL A 30 -0.41 -9.19 -0.50
N TYR A 31 0.36 -8.51 -1.33
CA TYR A 31 -0.06 -8.16 -2.69
C TYR A 31 0.78 -8.89 -3.71
N ARG A 32 0.10 -9.56 -4.65
CA ARG A 32 0.75 -10.28 -5.75
C ARG A 32 0.15 -9.95 -7.10
N HIS A 33 1.02 -9.83 -8.11
CA HIS A 33 0.69 -9.87 -9.52
C HIS A 33 0.65 -11.32 -10.01
N ASN A 34 0.09 -11.52 -11.21
CA ASN A 34 0.13 -12.82 -11.86
C ASN A 34 1.59 -13.26 -12.07
N GLY A 35 1.89 -14.52 -11.74
CA GLY A 35 3.23 -15.10 -11.88
C GLY A 35 4.19 -14.82 -10.71
N GLU A 36 3.81 -14.02 -9.72
CA GLU A 36 4.61 -13.85 -8.51
C GLU A 36 4.40 -14.99 -7.52
N SER A 37 5.37 -15.17 -6.62
CA SER A 37 5.39 -16.27 -5.66
C SER A 37 5.35 -15.78 -4.22
N ILE A 38 4.98 -16.70 -3.33
CA ILE A 38 5.04 -16.54 -1.88
C ILE A 38 5.57 -17.82 -1.26
N LEU A 39 6.41 -17.71 -0.23
CA LEU A 39 6.92 -18.86 0.48
C LEU A 39 5.93 -19.28 1.57
N LEU A 40 5.42 -20.51 1.48
CA LEU A 40 4.51 -21.11 2.44
C LEU A 40 5.04 -22.49 2.87
N PRO A 41 5.02 -22.83 4.17
CA PRO A 41 5.22 -24.20 4.61
C PRO A 41 4.17 -25.15 4.01
N PRO A 42 4.50 -26.43 3.80
CA PRO A 42 3.51 -27.43 3.40
C PRO A 42 2.37 -27.51 4.43
N GLY A 43 1.14 -27.62 3.94
CA GLY A 43 -0.05 -27.73 4.79
C GLY A 43 -1.31 -27.10 4.20
N PRO A 44 -2.45 -27.26 4.89
CA PRO A 44 -3.71 -26.65 4.50
C PRO A 44 -3.74 -25.16 4.86
N TYR A 45 -4.35 -24.36 3.99
CA TYR A 45 -4.60 -22.93 4.18
C TYR A 45 -5.99 -22.56 3.69
N GLU A 46 -6.65 -21.67 4.43
CA GLU A 46 -7.76 -20.87 3.94
C GLU A 46 -7.20 -19.55 3.39
N VAL A 47 -7.45 -19.28 2.11
CA VAL A 47 -6.97 -18.07 1.44
C VAL A 47 -8.15 -17.15 1.17
N THR A 48 -8.15 -15.99 1.80
CA THR A 48 -9.06 -14.89 1.47
C THR A 48 -8.39 -14.00 0.44
N TYR A 49 -9.08 -13.64 -0.64
CA TYR A 49 -8.53 -12.80 -1.71
C TYR A 49 -9.55 -11.85 -2.31
N THR A 50 -9.09 -10.64 -2.66
CA THR A 50 -9.87 -9.57 -3.29
C THR A 50 -8.92 -8.56 -3.96
N ARG A 51 -9.44 -7.40 -4.39
CA ARG A 51 -8.67 -6.28 -4.92
C ARG A 51 -9.43 -4.96 -4.72
N GLY A 52 -9.52 -4.47 -3.48
CA GLY A 52 -10.22 -3.22 -3.20
C GLY A 52 -11.75 -3.28 -3.24
N PRO A 53 -12.42 -2.11 -3.17
CA PRO A 53 -13.87 -2.01 -2.95
C PRO A 53 -14.72 -2.49 -4.14
N GLU A 54 -14.17 -2.50 -5.35
CA GLU A 54 -14.88 -2.89 -6.58
C GLU A 54 -14.90 -4.41 -6.83
N TYR A 55 -14.26 -5.19 -5.95
CA TYR A 55 -14.16 -6.63 -6.04
C TYR A 55 -14.80 -7.33 -4.85
N ARG A 56 -15.37 -8.51 -5.11
CA ARG A 56 -15.91 -9.36 -4.06
C ARG A 56 -14.76 -10.01 -3.29
N VAL A 57 -14.93 -10.10 -1.97
CA VAL A 57 -14.08 -10.95 -1.12
C VAL A 57 -14.41 -12.40 -1.41
N LEU A 58 -13.40 -13.18 -1.78
CA LEU A 58 -13.51 -14.59 -2.11
C LEU A 58 -12.63 -15.43 -1.17
N HIS A 59 -12.99 -16.70 -1.02
CA HIS A 59 -12.28 -17.67 -0.19
C HIS A 59 -11.91 -18.91 -0.99
N LYS A 60 -10.75 -19.50 -0.72
CA LYS A 60 -10.29 -20.74 -1.34
C LYS A 60 -9.46 -21.56 -0.35
N SER A 61 -9.86 -22.81 -0.13
CA SER A 61 -9.03 -23.79 0.56
C SER A 61 -7.91 -24.28 -0.37
N VAL A 62 -6.67 -24.23 0.10
CA VAL A 62 -5.47 -24.66 -0.64
C VAL A 62 -4.67 -25.63 0.23
N VAL A 63 -4.16 -26.71 -0.34
CA VAL A 63 -3.22 -27.60 0.34
C VAL A 63 -1.87 -27.47 -0.35
N VAL A 64 -0.95 -26.74 0.30
CA VAL A 64 0.42 -26.56 -0.20
C VAL A 64 1.17 -27.89 -0.01
N PRO A 65 1.66 -28.53 -1.08
CA PRO A 65 2.39 -29.80 -0.98
C PRO A 65 3.82 -29.57 -0.49
N ASP A 66 4.46 -30.64 -0.02
CA ASP A 66 5.90 -30.64 0.29
C ASP A 66 6.74 -30.75 -0.99
N GLN A 67 6.76 -29.65 -1.75
CA GLN A 67 7.46 -29.52 -3.03
C GLN A 67 8.04 -28.12 -3.17
N THR A 68 9.05 -27.97 -4.03
CA THR A 68 9.76 -26.68 -4.22
C THR A 68 8.90 -25.61 -4.89
N LYS A 69 7.91 -26.01 -5.71
CA LYS A 69 6.98 -25.11 -6.38
C LYS A 69 5.59 -25.72 -6.41
N HIS A 70 4.60 -24.86 -6.23
CA HIS A 70 3.20 -25.20 -6.35
C HIS A 70 2.48 -23.98 -6.94
N THR A 71 1.62 -24.20 -7.93
CA THR A 71 0.95 -23.12 -8.65
C THR A 71 -0.53 -23.14 -8.32
N GLU A 72 -1.04 -21.98 -7.90
CA GLU A 72 -2.44 -21.79 -7.60
C GLU A 72 -3.01 -20.59 -8.37
N SER A 73 -4.27 -20.71 -8.77
CA SER A 73 -5.00 -19.63 -9.47
C SER A 73 -6.07 -19.03 -8.56
N PHE A 74 -6.06 -17.70 -8.48
CA PHE A 74 -7.02 -16.88 -7.75
C PHE A 74 -7.69 -15.92 -8.73
N ARG A 75 -8.92 -16.24 -9.16
CA ARG A 75 -9.67 -15.42 -10.13
C ARG A 75 -10.49 -14.38 -9.38
N LEU A 76 -10.11 -13.12 -9.48
CA LEU A 76 -10.84 -12.01 -8.89
C LEU A 76 -12.24 -11.86 -9.53
N ALA A 77 -13.24 -11.52 -8.72
CA ALA A 77 -14.61 -11.28 -9.16
C ALA A 77 -14.98 -9.80 -8.95
N ARG A 78 -14.82 -8.99 -10.00
CA ARG A 78 -15.24 -7.59 -10.00
C ARG A 78 -16.77 -7.52 -10.04
N TRP A 79 -17.39 -6.73 -9.16
CA TRP A 79 -18.85 -6.57 -9.12
C TRP A 79 -19.33 -5.25 -9.74
N ILE A 80 -18.44 -4.26 -9.85
CA ILE A 80 -18.65 -3.00 -10.56
C ILE A 80 -17.30 -2.51 -11.10
N LYS A 81 -17.30 -1.77 -12.21
CA LYS A 81 -16.13 -1.01 -12.67
C LYS A 81 -16.52 0.45 -12.76
N LEU A 82 -16.33 1.22 -11.69
CA LEU A 82 -16.84 2.59 -11.64
C LEU A 82 -16.13 3.52 -12.64
N ALA A 83 -14.89 3.19 -13.00
CA ALA A 83 -14.13 3.92 -14.01
C ALA A 83 -14.81 3.93 -15.40
N ASP A 84 -15.60 2.90 -15.75
CA ASP A 84 -16.39 2.89 -16.99
C ASP A 84 -17.51 3.96 -16.98
N HIS A 85 -17.82 4.49 -15.80
CA HIS A 85 -18.78 5.57 -15.57
C HIS A 85 -18.11 6.89 -15.16
N GLN A 86 -16.80 7.04 -15.37
CA GLN A 86 -16.03 8.24 -14.99
C GLN A 86 -15.97 8.50 -13.47
N TRP A 87 -16.15 7.45 -12.67
CA TRP A 87 -15.94 7.48 -11.22
C TRP A 87 -14.67 6.71 -10.88
N TYR A 88 -13.73 7.34 -10.19
CA TYR A 88 -12.41 6.78 -9.91
C TYR A 88 -12.25 6.52 -8.42
N SER A 89 -11.82 5.31 -8.06
CA SER A 89 -11.48 4.99 -6.67
C SER A 89 -10.23 5.76 -6.26
N GLY A 90 -10.20 6.28 -5.03
CA GLY A 90 -9.02 6.98 -4.57
C GLY A 90 -8.89 7.01 -3.07
N ASP A 91 -7.64 6.98 -2.61
CA ASP A 91 -7.25 7.27 -1.24
C ASP A 91 -6.33 8.48 -1.27
N HIS A 92 -6.83 9.60 -0.74
CA HIS A 92 -6.11 10.86 -0.74
C HIS A 92 -5.26 11.09 0.52
N HIS A 93 -5.18 10.11 1.43
CA HIS A 93 -4.49 10.25 2.70
C HIS A 93 -3.72 8.98 3.08
N VAL A 94 -2.66 8.67 2.32
CA VAL A 94 -1.79 7.53 2.57
C VAL A 94 -0.48 7.98 3.21
N HIS A 95 -0.03 7.31 4.27
CA HIS A 95 1.29 7.58 4.86
C HIS A 95 2.31 6.52 4.52
N ALA A 96 3.49 6.96 4.08
CA ALA A 96 4.63 6.09 3.84
C ALA A 96 5.58 5.96 5.03
N ALA A 97 5.45 6.79 6.06
CA ALA A 97 6.24 6.72 7.29
C ALA A 97 5.39 7.05 8.52
N GLY A 98 5.89 6.72 9.71
CA GLY A 98 5.15 6.94 10.96
C GLY A 98 3.94 6.03 11.17
N CYS A 99 3.21 6.24 12.27
CA CYS A 99 2.13 5.35 12.74
C CYS A 99 2.63 3.92 13.02
N ALA A 100 2.25 2.93 12.21
CA ALA A 100 2.74 1.55 12.29
C ALA A 100 3.96 1.30 11.40
N HIS A 101 4.38 2.29 10.61
CA HIS A 101 5.50 2.19 9.69
C HIS A 101 6.84 2.41 10.39
N TYR A 102 7.92 2.03 9.71
CA TYR A 102 9.28 2.19 10.20
C TYR A 102 9.63 3.67 10.41
N GLU A 103 10.09 4.04 11.60
CA GLU A 103 10.81 5.30 11.83
C GLU A 103 12.32 5.14 11.55
N ALA A 104 12.85 3.93 11.76
CA ALA A 104 14.20 3.48 11.42
C ALA A 104 14.21 1.93 11.30
N PRO A 105 15.09 1.30 10.48
CA PRO A 105 16.20 1.88 9.72
C PRO A 105 15.87 2.29 8.27
N THR A 106 14.73 1.90 7.70
CA THR A 106 14.38 2.17 6.30
C THR A 106 13.71 3.53 6.08
N GLN A 107 13.46 4.30 7.15
CA GLN A 107 12.83 5.62 7.11
C GLN A 107 11.49 5.64 6.34
N GLY A 108 10.65 4.64 6.62
CA GLY A 108 9.34 4.45 5.99
C GLY A 108 9.33 3.40 4.87
N VAL A 109 8.44 3.62 3.92
CA VAL A 109 8.11 2.77 2.78
C VAL A 109 8.50 3.48 1.48
N THR A 110 9.00 2.72 0.49
CA THR A 110 9.41 3.27 -0.80
C THR A 110 8.22 3.44 -1.76
N PRO A 111 8.35 4.32 -2.79
CA PRO A 111 7.32 4.49 -3.81
C PRO A 111 6.91 3.18 -4.52
N GLU A 112 7.83 2.24 -4.76
CA GLU A 112 7.51 0.96 -5.41
C GLU A 112 6.59 0.10 -4.56
N ALA A 113 6.81 0.09 -3.25
CA ALA A 113 5.98 -0.66 -2.33
C ALA A 113 4.61 0.05 -2.14
N MET A 114 4.58 1.38 -2.09
CA MET A 114 3.33 2.15 -2.11
C MET A 114 2.50 1.87 -3.38
N MET A 115 3.11 1.95 -4.56
CA MET A 115 2.44 1.67 -5.82
C MET A 115 1.89 0.24 -5.88
N ARG A 116 2.62 -0.74 -5.31
CA ARG A 116 2.10 -2.11 -5.19
C ARG A 116 0.81 -2.18 -4.37
N HIS A 117 0.70 -1.40 -3.28
CA HIS A 117 -0.50 -1.37 -2.45
C HIS A 117 -1.66 -0.71 -3.20
N ILE A 118 -1.42 0.43 -3.85
CA ILE A 118 -2.38 1.14 -4.72
C ILE A 118 -2.97 0.17 -5.76
N LEU A 119 -2.10 -0.54 -6.49
CA LEU A 119 -2.52 -1.53 -7.50
C LEU A 119 -3.23 -2.74 -6.89
N GLY A 120 -2.78 -3.14 -5.70
CA GLY A 120 -3.29 -4.26 -4.91
C GLY A 120 -4.71 -4.04 -4.40
N GLU A 121 -5.04 -2.80 -4.08
CA GLU A 121 -6.34 -2.32 -3.59
C GLU A 121 -7.21 -1.65 -4.68
N ASP A 122 -6.82 -1.76 -5.95
CA ASP A 122 -7.53 -1.17 -7.10
C ASP A 122 -7.87 0.32 -6.91
N LEU A 123 -6.94 1.10 -6.35
CA LEU A 123 -7.10 2.55 -6.17
C LEU A 123 -6.61 3.28 -7.41
N ASN A 124 -7.51 3.88 -8.20
CA ASN A 124 -7.13 4.67 -9.37
C ASN A 124 -6.25 5.87 -9.00
N VAL A 125 -6.46 6.46 -7.82
CA VAL A 125 -5.68 7.59 -7.31
C VAL A 125 -5.16 7.28 -5.91
N GLY A 126 -3.84 7.31 -5.71
CA GLY A 126 -3.21 7.24 -4.39
C GLY A 126 -2.39 8.48 -4.09
N CYS A 127 -2.75 9.24 -3.06
CA CYS A 127 -1.98 10.39 -2.59
C CYS A 127 -1.18 9.99 -1.34
N VAL A 128 0.14 9.94 -1.48
CA VAL A 128 1.07 9.69 -0.39
C VAL A 128 1.43 11.02 0.25
N LEU A 129 1.01 11.22 1.50
CA LEU A 129 1.23 12.43 2.26
C LEU A 129 2.47 12.30 3.14
N SER A 130 3.53 12.99 2.74
CA SER A 130 4.69 13.22 3.59
C SER A 130 4.28 14.06 4.79
N TRP A 131 4.74 13.65 5.97
CA TRP A 131 4.42 14.28 7.25
C TRP A 131 5.59 14.07 8.23
N GLY A 132 5.50 14.60 9.44
CA GLY A 132 6.60 14.71 10.41
C GLY A 132 7.57 13.50 10.48
N PRO A 133 7.09 12.26 10.68
CA PRO A 133 7.94 11.07 10.71
C PRO A 133 8.71 10.84 9.41
N CYS A 134 10.03 10.69 9.54
CA CYS A 134 10.94 10.50 8.41
C CYS A 134 10.82 11.58 7.30
N TRP A 135 10.36 12.79 7.65
CA TRP A 135 10.06 13.88 6.71
C TRP A 135 11.12 14.03 5.62
N TYR A 136 12.38 14.28 6.00
CA TYR A 136 13.46 14.55 5.03
C TYR A 136 13.74 13.38 4.08
N HIS A 137 13.46 12.14 4.50
CA HIS A 137 13.57 10.98 3.63
C HIS A 137 12.36 10.88 2.71
N GLN A 138 11.14 10.99 3.22
CA GLN A 138 9.94 10.81 2.39
C GLN A 138 9.73 11.97 1.42
N LYS A 139 10.12 13.20 1.81
CA LYS A 139 10.09 14.39 0.97
C LYS A 139 10.86 14.23 -0.34
N GLN A 140 11.92 13.41 -0.37
CA GLN A 140 12.71 13.19 -1.60
C GLN A 140 11.91 12.54 -2.74
N PHE A 141 10.76 11.94 -2.43
CA PHE A 141 9.86 11.32 -3.42
C PHE A 141 8.82 12.30 -3.98
N PHE A 142 8.77 13.54 -3.47
CA PHE A 142 7.97 14.62 -4.03
C PHE A 142 8.70 15.28 -5.20
N ASP A 143 8.00 15.45 -6.32
CA ASP A 143 8.49 16.17 -7.50
C ASP A 143 7.47 17.15 -8.10
N GLY A 144 6.33 17.36 -7.43
CA GLY A 144 5.22 18.20 -7.89
C GLY A 144 4.39 17.62 -9.04
N HIS A 145 4.68 16.41 -9.51
CA HIS A 145 4.03 15.76 -10.64
C HIS A 145 3.36 14.44 -10.23
N VAL A 146 2.72 13.77 -11.18
CA VAL A 146 2.29 12.37 -10.99
C VAL A 146 3.55 11.51 -11.03
N HIS A 147 3.72 10.64 -10.03
CA HIS A 147 4.94 9.85 -9.86
C HIS A 147 5.19 8.94 -11.07
N SER A 148 6.45 8.74 -11.46
CA SER A 148 6.86 7.98 -12.66
C SER A 148 6.46 6.49 -12.67
N LEU A 149 6.12 5.93 -11.51
CA LEU A 149 5.61 4.57 -11.35
C LEU A 149 4.11 4.41 -11.71
N SER A 150 3.44 5.52 -11.96
CA SER A 150 2.04 5.55 -12.40
C SER A 150 1.89 4.95 -13.79
N ASN A 151 0.66 4.61 -14.15
CA ASN A 151 0.26 4.26 -15.51
C ASN A 151 -1.08 4.94 -15.85
N ASP A 152 -1.60 4.66 -17.04
CA ASP A 152 -2.80 5.33 -17.56
C ASP A 152 -4.06 5.14 -16.68
N ASP A 153 -4.14 4.04 -15.92
CA ASP A 153 -5.31 3.69 -15.10
C ASP A 153 -5.13 3.96 -13.60
N TYR A 154 -3.87 4.07 -13.14
CA TYR A 154 -3.51 4.16 -11.73
C TYR A 154 -2.41 5.19 -11.53
N VAL A 155 -2.73 6.25 -10.80
CA VAL A 155 -1.82 7.35 -10.51
C VAL A 155 -1.45 7.37 -9.04
N MET A 156 -0.16 7.58 -8.78
CA MET A 156 0.38 7.86 -7.46
C MET A 156 0.95 9.27 -7.47
N ARG A 157 0.66 10.04 -6.42
CA ARG A 157 1.21 11.37 -6.22
C ARG A 157 1.71 11.52 -4.80
N TYR A 158 2.84 12.18 -4.63
CA TYR A 158 3.29 12.62 -3.31
C TYR A 158 2.83 14.07 -3.09
N ASP A 159 2.25 14.34 -1.92
CA ASP A 159 1.99 15.69 -1.43
C ASP A 159 2.22 15.71 0.11
N VAL A 160 1.58 16.63 0.85
CA VAL A 160 1.92 16.90 2.26
C VAL A 160 0.71 16.84 3.17
N GLU A 161 0.86 16.21 4.33
CA GLU A 161 0.02 16.49 5.49
C GLU A 161 0.76 17.44 6.45
N VAL A 162 0.15 18.59 6.72
CA VAL A 162 0.63 19.50 7.77
C VAL A 162 0.02 19.06 9.10
N SER A 163 0.79 18.26 9.81
CA SER A 163 0.43 17.70 11.12
C SER A 163 1.65 17.78 12.04
N GLY A 164 1.60 18.62 13.08
CA GLY A 164 2.72 18.82 14.00
C GLY A 164 2.55 20.07 14.86
N PHE A 165 3.47 20.38 15.76
CA PHE A 165 3.38 21.61 16.57
C PHE A 165 3.68 22.85 15.70
N PRO A 166 2.85 23.93 15.72
CA PRO A 166 1.65 24.15 16.51
C PRO A 166 0.31 23.82 15.80
N SER A 167 0.32 23.25 14.59
CA SER A 167 -0.91 22.93 13.82
C SER A 167 -1.84 21.97 14.54
N SER A 168 -1.33 21.12 15.45
CA SER A 168 -2.14 20.17 16.23
C SER A 168 -3.34 20.79 16.97
N HIS A 169 -3.28 22.06 17.37
CA HIS A 169 -4.43 22.76 17.96
C HIS A 169 -5.54 23.08 16.95
N ALA A 170 -5.18 23.28 15.69
CA ALA A 170 -6.10 23.64 14.61
C ALA A 170 -6.56 22.41 13.79
N GLY A 171 -6.05 21.22 14.10
CA GLY A 171 -6.27 20.00 13.33
C GLY A 171 -5.17 19.74 12.29
N HIS A 172 -5.42 18.79 11.40
CA HIS A 172 -4.45 18.40 10.37
C HIS A 172 -4.96 18.81 8.98
N LEU A 173 -4.03 19.21 8.11
CA LEU A 173 -4.37 19.68 6.76
C LEU A 173 -3.69 18.79 5.71
N CYS A 174 -4.50 18.17 4.85
CA CYS A 174 -4.02 17.52 3.64
C CYS A 174 -3.91 18.57 2.53
N LEU A 175 -2.70 18.79 2.04
CA LEU A 175 -2.43 19.65 0.89
C LEU A 175 -2.20 18.72 -0.30
N LEU A 176 -3.00 18.86 -1.36
CA LEU A 176 -2.96 18.00 -2.55
C LEU A 176 -2.66 18.83 -3.80
N GLY A 177 -2.00 18.23 -4.79
CA GLY A 177 -1.72 18.93 -6.05
C GLY A 177 -0.67 20.04 -5.92
N LEU A 178 0.25 19.92 -4.95
CA LEU A 178 1.29 20.92 -4.71
C LEU A 178 2.32 20.91 -5.85
N THR A 179 2.67 22.06 -6.40
CA THR A 179 3.80 22.17 -7.35
C THR A 179 5.13 22.37 -6.64
N GLU A 180 5.07 22.81 -5.39
CA GLU A 180 6.19 23.10 -4.49
C GLU A 180 5.71 22.78 -3.07
N ASP A 181 6.52 22.03 -2.33
CA ASP A 181 6.20 21.58 -0.98
C ASP A 181 7.09 22.24 0.10
N ASP A 182 8.10 23.03 -0.30
CA ASP A 182 8.82 23.94 0.59
C ASP A 182 8.18 25.34 0.61
N TYR A 183 8.17 25.94 1.80
CA TYR A 183 7.80 27.34 1.91
C TYR A 183 8.94 28.22 1.34
N PRO A 184 8.64 29.30 0.59
CA PRO A 184 9.66 30.15 -0.02
C PRO A 184 10.72 30.63 0.97
N GLY A 185 12.00 30.39 0.63
CA GLY A 185 13.14 30.81 1.44
C GLY A 185 13.46 29.91 2.64
N THR A 186 12.84 28.73 2.75
CA THR A 186 13.11 27.74 3.80
C THR A 186 13.83 26.52 3.23
N THR A 187 14.60 25.84 4.08
CA THR A 187 15.28 24.56 3.75
C THR A 187 15.08 23.49 4.81
N LYS A 188 14.40 23.85 5.91
CA LYS A 188 14.08 23.01 7.07
C LYS A 188 12.74 23.45 7.64
N ILE A 189 12.05 22.53 8.32
CA ILE A 189 10.78 22.82 9.01
C ILE A 189 11.02 23.49 10.38
N GLU A 190 12.25 23.43 10.92
CA GLU A 190 12.65 23.96 12.23
C GLU A 190 13.57 25.18 12.15
#